data_AF-A0AAV2ISY5-F1
#
_entry.id   AF-A0AAV2ISY5-F1
#
_cell.length_a   1.000
_cell.length_b   1.000
_cell.length_c   1.000
_cell.angle_alpha   90.00
_cell.angle_beta   90.00
_cell.angle_gamma   90.00
#
_symmetry.space_group_name_H-M   'P 1'
#
loop_
_entity.id
_entity.type
_entity.pdbx_description
1 polymer ?
#
loop_
_entity_poly.entity_id
_entity_poly.type
_entity_poly.pdbx_seq_one_letter_code
_entity_poly.pdbx_strand_id
1 'polypeptide(L)' 'MKPFPERLPMPQNQSIFNYRLSYCRCTVERAFGHLKNRFRLLHKKLEFDLDHIKLIIKAAFILHNIC' A
#
# COMPACT_ATOMS: atom_id res chain seq x y z
N MET A 1 -12.52 1.16 0.24
CA MET A 1 -13.48 1.73 1.20
C MET A 1 -13.27 3.24 1.28
N LYS A 2 -14.36 4.01 1.34
CA LYS A 2 -14.32 5.48 1.44
C LYS A 2 -14.45 5.86 2.93
N PRO A 3 -13.57 6.72 3.48
CA PRO A 3 -13.76 7.24 4.84
C PRO A 3 -15.05 8.08 4.91
N PHE A 4 -15.66 8.13 6.08
CA PHE A 4 -16.70 9.12 6.35
C PHE A 4 -16.10 10.53 6.25
N PRO A 5 -16.85 11.51 5.72
CA PRO A 5 -16.38 12.88 5.67
C PRO A 5 -16.13 13.39 7.09
N GLU A 6 -14.95 13.96 7.32
CA GLU A 6 -14.60 14.56 8.60
C GLU A 6 -15.40 15.84 8.80
N ARG A 7 -16.45 15.73 9.63
CA ARG A 7 -17.35 16.83 9.98
C ARG A 7 -17.53 16.82 11.47
N LEU A 8 -17.30 17.95 12.14
CA LEU A 8 -17.55 18.06 13.57
C LEU A 8 -19.01 18.53 13.79
N PRO A 9 -19.76 17.91 14.73
CA PRO A 9 -19.40 16.75 15.54
C PRO A 9 -19.51 15.43 14.75
N MET A 10 -18.49 14.55 14.86
CA MET A 10 -18.54 13.21 14.26
C MET A 10 -19.16 12.20 15.23
N PRO A 11 -20.11 11.35 14.77
CA PRO A 11 -20.57 10.21 15.55
C PRO A 11 -19.41 9.26 15.90
N GLN A 12 -19.41 8.74 17.13
CA GLN A 12 -18.33 7.89 17.64
C GLN A 12 -18.03 6.69 16.71
N ASN A 13 -19.07 6.05 16.18
CA ASN A 13 -18.92 4.92 15.26
C ASN A 13 -18.21 5.30 13.95
N GLN A 14 -18.47 6.51 13.42
CA GLN A 14 -17.80 7.01 12.21
C GLN A 14 -16.34 7.33 12.47
N SER A 15 -16.04 7.93 13.64
CA SER A 15 -14.66 8.19 14.08
C SER A 15 -13.86 6.90 14.24
N ILE A 16 -14.44 5.89 14.91
CA ILE A 16 -13.82 4.56 15.07
C ILE A 16 -13.56 3.91 13.72
N PHE A 17 -14.52 3.96 12.79
CA PHE A 17 -14.35 3.43 11.45
C PHE A 17 -13.21 4.14 10.70
N ASN A 18 -13.21 5.47 10.68
CA ASN A 18 -12.18 6.25 10.01
C ASN A 18 -10.80 5.98 10.59
N TYR A 19 -10.70 5.88 11.92
CA TYR A 19 -9.45 5.53 12.61
C TYR A 19 -8.93 4.16 12.19
N ARG A 20 -9.79 3.13 12.22
CA ARG A 20 -9.41 1.77 11.79
C ARG A 20 -9.00 1.73 10.31
N LEU A 21 -9.75 2.43 9.46
CA LEU A 21 -9.43 2.51 8.03
C LEU A 21 -8.08 3.20 7.80
N SER A 22 -7.80 4.29 8.51
CA SER A 22 -6.52 5.01 8.47
C SER A 22 -5.38 4.11 8.96
N TYR A 23 -5.56 3.44 10.10
CA TYR A 23 -4.58 2.49 10.63
C TYR A 23 -4.23 1.37 9.64
N CYS A 24 -5.25 0.74 9.04
CA CYS A 24 -5.03 -0.28 8.01
C CYS A 24 -4.29 0.27 6.79
N ARG A 25 -4.62 1.48 6.33
CA ARG A 25 -3.91 2.15 5.24
C ARG A 25 -2.44 2.38 5.58
N CYS A 26 -2.15 2.90 6.77
CA CYS A 26 -0.77 3.12 7.21
C CYS A 26 0.05 1.82 7.18
N THR A 27 -0.51 0.70 7.64
CA THR A 27 0.17 -0.61 7.58
C THR A 27 0.46 -1.03 6.14
N VAL A 28 -0.51 -0.91 5.24
CA VAL A 28 -0.36 -1.25 3.82
C VAL A 28 0.67 -0.35 3.14
N GLU A 29 0.57 0.97 3.34
CA GLU A 29 1.50 1.95 2.77
C GLU A 29 2.93 1.74 3.27
N ARG A 30 3.12 1.42 4.56
CA ARG A 30 4.43 1.07 5.11
C ARG A 30 4.99 -0.18 4.45
N ALA A 31 4.21 -1.25 4.30
CA ALA A 31 4.66 -2.46 3.62
C ALA A 31 5.10 -2.18 2.17
N PHE A 32 4.33 -1.40 1.42
CA PHE A 32 4.73 -0.95 0.08
C PHE A 32 5.96 -0.04 0.09
N GLY A 33 6.11 0.81 1.10
CA GLY A 33 7.31 1.63 1.31
C GLY A 33 8.56 0.77 1.51
N HIS A 34 8.48 -0.26 2.35
CA HIS A 34 9.56 -1.23 2.54
C HIS A 34 9.89 -1.99 1.26
N LEU A 35 8.87 -2.47 0.54
CA LEU A 35 9.04 -3.16 -0.74
C LEU A 35 9.78 -2.29 -1.76
N LYS A 36 9.33 -1.05 -1.95
CA LYS A 36 9.95 -0.10 -2.88
C LYS A 36 11.38 0.27 -2.48
N ASN A 37 11.63 0.50 -1.19
CA ASN A 37 12.97 0.79 -0.68
C ASN A 37 13.95 -0.37 -0.91
N ARG A 38 13.49 -1.62 -0.74
CA ARG A 38 14.28 -2.83 -1.02
C ARG A 38 14.55 -2.99 -2.51
N PHE A 39 13.54 -2.80 -3.35
CA PHE A 39 13.63 -2.96 -4.80
C PHE A 39 13.59 -1.59 -5.49
N ARG A 40 14.73 -0.89 -5.51
CA ARG A 40 14.89 0.43 -6.17
C ARG A 40 14.39 0.48 -7.62
N LEU A 41 14.36 -0.66 -8.31
CA LEU A 41 13.77 -0.80 -9.64
C LEU A 41 12.31 -0.30 -9.70
N LEU A 42 11.54 -0.50 -8.62
CA LEU A 42 10.13 -0.08 -8.52
C LEU A 42 9.94 1.43 -8.34
N HIS A 43 11.02 2.20 -8.13
CA HIS A 43 10.96 3.67 -8.06
C HIS A 43 11.02 4.31 -9.45
N LYS A 44 11.48 3.58 -10.47
CA LYS A 44 11.61 4.10 -11.83
C LYS A 44 10.43 3.64 -12.69
N LYS A 45 10.14 4.40 -13.75
CA LYS A 45 9.26 3.92 -14.81
C LYS A 45 9.89 2.67 -15.42
N LEU A 46 9.15 1.58 -15.43
CA LEU A 46 9.60 0.31 -15.99
C LEU A 46 9.40 0.36 -17.50
N GLU A 47 10.50 0.41 -18.26
CA GLU A 47 10.51 0.33 -19.72
C GLU A 47 10.58 -1.14 -20.16
N PHE A 48 9.69 -1.96 -19.61
CA PHE A 48 9.55 -3.36 -19.98
C PHE A 48 8.16 -3.60 -20.57
N ASP A 49 8.05 -4.66 -21.36
CA ASP A 49 6.74 -5.18 -21.74
C ASP A 49 5.91 -5.59 -20.51
N LEU A 50 4.59 -5.54 -20.63
CA LEU A 50 3.64 -5.82 -19.56
C LEU A 50 3.85 -7.20 -18.93
N ASP A 51 4.24 -8.21 -19.70
CA ASP A 51 4.44 -9.56 -19.16
C ASP A 51 5.70 -9.64 -18.29
N HIS A 52 6.76 -8.92 -18.67
CA HIS A 52 7.96 -8.77 -17.86
C HIS A 52 7.69 -7.99 -16.57
N ILE A 53 6.89 -6.92 -16.63
CA ILE A 53 6.49 -6.15 -15.44
C ILE A 53 5.75 -7.06 -14.44
N LYS A 54 4.81 -7.89 -14.90
CA LYS A 54 4.09 -8.84 -14.02
C LYS A 54 5.06 -9.79 -13.33
N LEU A 55 6.06 -10.31 -14.04
CA LEU A 55 7.06 -11.21 -13.49
C LEU A 55 7.92 -10.51 -12.43
N ILE A 56 8.42 -9.31 -12.73
CA ILE A 56 9.23 -8.49 -11.80
C ILE A 56 8.45 -8.22 -10.51
N ILE A 57 7.18 -7.80 -10.63
CA ILE A 57 6.33 -7.52 -9.47
C ILE A 57 6.13 -8.78 -8.63
N LYS A 58 5.79 -9.92 -9.26
CA LYS A 58 5.64 -11.20 -8.55
C LYS A 58 6.92 -11.62 -7.82
N ALA A 59 8.06 -11.55 -8.50
CA ALA A 59 9.36 -11.88 -7.92
C ALA A 59 9.67 -10.98 -6.71
N ALA A 60 9.43 -9.67 -6.82
CA ALA A 60 9.64 -8.73 -5.72
C ALA A 60 8.78 -9.08 -4.50
N PHE A 61 7.50 -9.43 -4.70
CA PHE A 61 6.62 -9.87 -3.60
C PHE A 61 7.09 -11.19 -2.98
N ILE A 62 7.43 -12.20 -3.78
CA ILE A 62 7.91 -13.48 -3.25
C ILE A 62 9.18 -13.25 -2.42
N LEU A 63 10.18 -12.59 -3.00
CA LEU A 63 11.45 -12.28 -2.34
C LEU A 63 11.27 -11.44 -1.07
N HIS A 64 10.31 -10.53 -1.03
CA HIS A 64 10.00 -9.74 0.17
C HIS A 64 9.41 -10.57 1.31
N ASN A 65 8.70 -11.67 1.00
CA ASN A 65 8.08 -12.51 2.03
C ASN A 65 9.02 -13.62 2.55
N ILE A 66 10.05 -13.99 1.80
CA ILE A 66 10.98 -15.06 2.18
C ILE A 66 12.35 -14.58 2.70
N CYS A 67 12.71 -13.31 2.45
CA CYS A 67 13.99 -12.71 2.83
C CYS A 67 13.75 -11.34 3.49
#